data_AF-A0A7C6WFG0-F1
#
_entry.id   AF-A0A7C6WFG0-F1
#
_cell.length_a   1.000
_cell.length_b   1.000
_cell.length_c   1.000
_cell.angle_alpha   90.00
_cell.angle_beta   90.00
_cell.angle_gamma   90.00
#
_symmetry.space_group_name_H-M   'P 1'
#
loop_
_entity.id
_entity.type
_entity.pdbx_description
1 polymer ?
#
loop_
_entity_poly.entity_id
_entity_poly.type
_entity_poly.pdbx_seq_one_letter_code
_entity_poly.pdbx_strand_id
1 'polypeptide(L)'
;MKKREFIREIDRRLKNFNNEERDRIIEYYEELISDYCDEGYTEEEAIEKLGSIDTIIKNIKADLVIERSKTKNTNSFKNVIIILGICTSPVLIPLGIGLFFTFFGIAFALFMTFISLSIGSLTALAGTVVSVADLIITGGDPGLIILLLGIGLTATGLLGLLAYYLYKLSVIILNSIIKLFSGLIKKRTNKEMSRSV
;
A
#
# COMPACT_ATOMS: atom_id res chain seq x y z
N MET A 1 -42.42 27.06 36.65
CA MET A 1 -42.37 27.02 35.17
C MET A 1 -43.02 25.72 34.74
N LYS A 2 -43.77 25.69 33.63
CA LYS A 2 -44.44 24.45 33.18
C LYS A 2 -43.48 23.54 32.42
N LYS A 3 -43.77 22.23 32.35
CA LYS A 3 -42.95 21.23 31.63
C LYS A 3 -42.56 21.71 30.23
N ARG A 4 -43.54 22.21 29.47
CA ARG A 4 -43.33 22.72 28.10
C ARG A 4 -42.35 23.90 28.02
N GLU A 5 -42.32 24.76 29.03
CA GLU A 5 -41.41 25.91 29.05
C GLU A 5 -39.99 25.49 29.44
N PHE A 6 -39.87 24.56 30.38
CA PHE A 6 -38.60 23.99 30.81
C PHE A 6 -37.88 23.26 29.66
N ILE A 7 -38.60 22.39 28.94
CA ILE A 7 -38.03 21.65 27.79
C ILE A 7 -37.64 22.60 26.65
N ARG A 8 -38.48 23.60 26.33
CA ARG A 8 -38.13 24.62 25.33
C ARG A 8 -36.86 25.39 25.69
N GLU A 9 -36.63 25.64 26.98
CA GLU A 9 -35.45 26.34 27.43
C GLU A 9 -34.19 25.45 27.35
N ILE A 10 -34.31 24.15 27.61
CA ILE A 10 -33.24 23.17 27.36
C ILE A 10 -32.90 23.10 25.86
N ASP A 11 -33.90 22.93 25.01
CA ASP A 11 -33.74 22.85 23.55
C ASP A 11 -33.05 24.11 22.99
N ARG A 12 -33.51 25.30 23.42
CA ARG A 12 -32.93 26.58 23.03
C ARG A 12 -31.46 26.71 23.43
N ARG A 13 -31.11 26.31 24.66
CA ARG A 13 -29.75 26.44 25.22
C ARG A 13 -28.78 25.39 24.70
N LEU A 14 -29.29 24.27 24.18
CA LEU A 14 -28.51 23.18 23.59
C LEU A 14 -28.55 23.17 22.05
N LYS A 15 -29.07 24.22 21.40
CA LYS A 15 -29.16 24.34 19.94
C LYS A 15 -27.82 24.14 19.19
N ASN A 16 -26.68 24.38 19.85
CA ASN A 16 -25.35 24.21 19.28
C ASN A 16 -24.82 22.75 19.37
N PHE A 17 -25.56 21.83 19.96
CA PHE A 17 -25.23 20.40 20.05
C PHE A 17 -25.93 19.59 18.96
N ASN A 18 -25.50 18.33 18.75
CA ASN A 18 -26.10 17.49 17.72
C ASN A 18 -27.57 17.21 18.05
N ASN A 19 -28.41 17.05 17.02
CA ASN A 19 -29.84 16.80 17.22
C ASN A 19 -30.08 15.52 18.04
N GLU A 20 -29.36 14.44 17.76
CA GLU A 20 -29.49 13.17 18.48
C GLU A 20 -29.11 13.26 19.98
N GLU A 21 -28.09 14.06 20.31
CA GLU A 21 -27.69 14.28 21.72
C GLU A 21 -28.78 15.10 22.43
N ARG A 22 -29.27 16.15 21.76
CA ARG A 22 -30.29 17.06 22.29
C ARG A 22 -31.62 16.33 22.55
N ASP A 23 -32.07 15.52 21.60
CA ASP A 23 -33.31 14.77 21.68
C ASP A 23 -33.27 13.77 22.86
N ARG A 24 -32.14 13.07 23.03
CA ARG A 24 -31.93 12.15 24.15
C ARG A 24 -31.96 12.84 25.52
N ILE A 25 -31.38 14.04 25.60
CA ILE A 25 -31.39 14.83 26.83
C ILE A 25 -32.81 15.32 27.14
N ILE A 26 -33.55 15.76 26.13
CA ILE A 26 -34.94 16.19 26.28
C ILE A 26 -35.80 15.03 26.78
N GLU A 27 -35.68 13.86 26.14
CA GLU A 27 -36.41 12.63 26.52
C GLU A 27 -36.13 12.24 27.98
N TYR A 28 -34.87 12.26 28.41
CA TYR A 28 -34.48 11.97 29.80
C TYR A 28 -35.16 12.89 30.82
N TYR A 29 -35.19 14.20 30.58
CA TYR A 29 -35.85 15.14 31.49
C TYR A 29 -37.37 15.08 31.39
N GLU A 30 -37.93 14.72 30.24
CA GLU A 30 -39.37 14.50 30.10
C GLU A 30 -39.86 13.28 30.88
N GLU A 31 -39.07 12.19 30.89
CA GLU A 31 -39.30 11.00 31.69
C GLU A 31 -39.19 11.33 33.19
N LEU A 32 -38.10 12.00 33.62
CA LEU A 32 -37.94 12.39 35.02
C LEU A 32 -39.09 13.26 35.55
N ILE A 33 -39.54 14.23 34.76
CA ILE A 33 -40.68 15.08 35.16
C ILE A 33 -41.97 14.26 35.21
N SER A 34 -42.14 13.29 34.30
CA SER A 34 -43.31 12.40 34.31
C SER A 34 -43.34 11.53 35.56
N ASP A 35 -42.20 10.96 35.95
CA ASP A 35 -42.08 10.12 37.16
C ASP A 35 -42.48 10.90 38.41
N TYR A 36 -42.01 12.15 38.55
CA TYR A 36 -42.44 13.00 39.67
C TYR A 36 -43.93 13.32 39.61
N CYS A 37 -44.51 13.51 38.43
CA CYS A 37 -45.95 13.71 38.31
C CYS A 37 -46.75 12.45 38.70
N ASP A 38 -46.26 11.27 38.36
CA ASP A 38 -46.87 9.99 38.73
C ASP A 38 -46.78 9.71 40.24
N GLU A 39 -45.73 10.22 40.90
CA GLU A 39 -45.60 10.24 42.37
C GLU A 39 -46.52 11.27 43.07
N GLY A 40 -47.28 12.06 42.30
CA GLY A 40 -48.27 13.01 42.82
C GLY A 40 -47.77 14.45 42.96
N TYR A 41 -46.60 14.78 42.42
CA TYR A 41 -46.10 16.17 42.36
C TYR A 41 -46.69 16.93 41.17
N THR A 42 -46.90 18.23 41.33
CA THR A 42 -47.24 19.09 40.19
C THR A 42 -46.02 19.30 39.28
N GLU A 43 -46.23 19.66 38.00
CA GLU A 43 -45.12 19.92 37.07
C GLU A 43 -44.15 20.98 37.61
N GLU A 44 -44.68 22.00 38.28
CA GLU A 44 -43.90 23.07 38.88
C GLU A 44 -43.02 22.58 40.05
N GLU A 45 -43.55 21.71 40.92
CA GLU A 45 -42.82 21.12 42.05
C GLU A 45 -41.76 20.11 41.57
N ALA A 46 -42.06 19.34 40.53
CA ALA A 46 -41.11 18.42 39.90
C ALA A 46 -39.88 19.19 39.37
N ILE A 47 -40.12 20.32 38.69
CA ILE A 47 -39.03 21.15 38.14
C ILE A 47 -38.25 21.86 39.25
N GLU A 48 -38.89 22.24 40.36
CA GLU A 48 -38.21 22.82 41.52
C GLU A 48 -37.24 21.82 42.17
N LYS A 49 -37.63 20.54 42.27
CA LYS A 49 -36.78 19.45 42.78
C LYS A 49 -35.57 19.15 41.91
N LEU A 50 -35.70 19.30 40.59
CA LEU A 50 -34.59 19.12 39.64
C LEU A 50 -33.48 20.18 39.82
N GLY A 51 -33.81 21.31 40.44
CA GLY A 51 -32.89 22.41 40.67
C GLY A 51 -32.93 23.46 39.56
N SER A 52 -31.95 24.37 39.56
CA SER A 52 -31.95 25.47 38.60
C SER A 52 -31.56 25.02 37.19
N ILE A 53 -32.29 25.51 36.20
CA ILE A 53 -32.04 25.21 34.79
C ILE A 53 -30.61 25.59 34.35
N ASP A 54 -30.02 26.64 34.94
CA ASP A 54 -28.63 27.03 34.68
C ASP A 54 -27.63 25.95 35.10
N THR A 55 -27.87 25.31 36.24
CA THR A 55 -27.01 24.24 36.78
C THR A 55 -27.13 22.98 35.93
N ILE A 56 -28.37 22.62 35.56
CA ILE A 56 -28.68 21.48 34.70
C ILE A 56 -27.96 21.60 33.36
N ILE A 57 -28.08 22.76 32.69
CA ILE A 57 -27.41 23.00 31.40
C ILE A 57 -25.89 22.98 31.52
N LYS A 58 -25.33 23.50 32.63
CA LYS A 58 -23.89 23.46 32.86
C LYS A 58 -23.38 22.02 32.99
N ASN A 59 -24.09 21.17 33.74
CA ASN A 59 -23.73 19.76 33.93
C ASN A 59 -23.84 18.98 32.63
N ILE A 60 -24.95 19.13 31.89
CA ILE A 60 -25.14 18.51 30.57
C ILE A 60 -23.98 18.86 29.63
N LYS A 61 -23.60 20.14 29.55
CA LYS A 61 -22.49 20.58 28.69
C LYS A 61 -21.15 19.98 29.13
N ALA A 62 -20.90 19.86 30.43
CA ALA A 62 -19.69 19.25 30.95
C ALA A 62 -19.62 17.76 30.60
N ASP A 63 -20.72 17.03 30.79
CA ASP A 63 -20.81 15.59 30.49
C ASP A 63 -20.64 15.31 29.00
N LEU A 64 -21.29 16.09 28.13
CA LEU A 64 -21.13 15.96 26.67
C LEU A 64 -19.68 16.22 26.22
N VAL A 65 -18.98 17.18 26.85
CA VAL A 65 -17.56 17.44 26.55
C VAL A 65 -16.68 16.27 27.00
N ILE A 66 -16.95 15.70 28.18
CA ILE A 66 -16.22 14.54 28.70
C ILE A 66 -16.47 13.31 27.81
N GLU A 67 -17.71 13.06 27.41
CA GLU A 67 -18.09 11.95 26.54
C GLU A 67 -17.44 12.07 25.14
N ARG A 68 -17.44 13.28 24.57
CA ARG A 68 -16.72 13.57 23.31
C ARG A 68 -15.19 13.42 23.45
N SER A 69 -14.64 13.71 24.62
CA SER A 69 -13.20 13.52 24.87
C SER A 69 -12.80 12.05 24.97
N LYS A 70 -13.69 11.19 25.52
CA LYS A 70 -13.48 9.74 25.63
C LYS A 70 -13.71 9.01 24.32
N THR A 71 -14.65 9.49 23.50
CA THR A 71 -14.99 8.91 22.19
C THR A 71 -14.10 9.39 21.06
N LYS A 72 -13.22 10.38 21.29
CA LYS A 72 -12.12 10.71 20.38
C LYS A 72 -11.05 9.62 20.46
N ASN A 73 -11.41 8.45 19.92
CA ASN A 73 -10.51 7.38 19.58
C ASN A 73 -9.32 8.00 18.86
N THR A 74 -8.16 7.87 19.47
CA THR A 74 -6.99 8.62 19.12
C THR A 74 -6.56 8.22 17.72
N ASN A 75 -6.78 9.13 16.76
CA ASN A 75 -6.05 9.21 15.49
C ASN A 75 -4.52 9.37 15.69
N SER A 76 -4.00 9.11 16.89
CA SER A 76 -2.58 9.14 17.24
C SER A 76 -1.79 8.11 16.41
N PHE A 77 -2.38 6.96 16.08
CA PHE A 77 -1.76 6.03 15.13
C PHE A 77 -1.64 6.61 13.71
N LYS A 78 -2.63 7.38 13.22
CA LYS A 78 -2.54 8.05 11.91
C LYS A 78 -1.47 9.14 11.92
N ASN A 79 -1.39 9.95 12.98
CA ASN A 79 -0.35 10.98 13.10
C ASN A 79 1.04 10.37 13.27
N VAL A 80 1.19 9.29 14.02
CA VAL A 80 2.46 8.54 14.13
C VAL A 80 2.85 7.93 12.78
N ILE A 81 1.92 7.35 12.02
CA ILE A 81 2.20 6.84 10.66
C ILE A 81 2.59 7.97 9.71
N ILE A 82 1.98 9.16 9.81
CA ILE A 82 2.32 10.33 8.99
C ILE A 82 3.71 10.85 9.36
N ILE A 83 4.04 10.97 10.64
CA ILE A 83 5.35 11.44 11.12
C ILE A 83 6.45 10.42 10.78
N LEU A 84 6.18 9.13 11.00
CA LEU A 84 7.09 8.05 10.62
C LEU A 84 7.25 7.98 9.10
N GLY A 85 6.17 8.20 8.36
CA GLY A 85 6.14 8.35 6.91
C GLY A 85 6.99 9.52 6.44
N ILE A 86 6.95 10.69 7.08
CA ILE A 86 7.79 11.85 6.73
C ILE A 86 9.26 11.59 7.05
N CYS A 87 9.57 10.94 8.18
CA CYS A 87 10.94 10.56 8.53
C CYS A 87 11.51 9.43 7.66
N THR A 88 10.67 8.53 7.15
CA THR A 88 11.09 7.42 6.25
C THR A 88 10.96 7.78 4.76
N SER A 89 10.15 8.77 4.40
CA SER A 89 9.95 9.29 3.03
C SER A 89 11.27 9.64 2.32
N PRO A 90 12.24 10.36 2.93
CA PRO A 90 13.51 10.63 2.26
C PRO A 90 14.34 9.38 2.00
N VAL A 91 14.04 8.23 2.66
CA VAL A 91 14.67 6.93 2.38
C VAL A 91 13.85 6.14 1.37
N LEU A 92 12.52 6.17 1.42
CA LEU A 92 11.65 5.42 0.50
C LEU A 92 11.74 5.92 -0.95
N ILE A 93 11.84 7.23 -1.16
CA ILE A 93 11.96 7.81 -2.51
C ILE A 93 13.23 7.28 -3.23
N PRO A 94 14.44 7.39 -2.65
CA PRO A 94 15.64 6.82 -3.26
C PRO A 94 15.60 5.29 -3.32
N LEU A 95 14.97 4.60 -2.36
CA LEU A 95 14.80 3.14 -2.43
C LEU A 95 13.93 2.71 -3.63
N GLY A 96 12.83 3.43 -3.88
CA GLY A 96 11.92 3.16 -4.99
C GLY A 96 12.57 3.41 -6.35
N ILE A 97 13.29 4.52 -6.48
CA ILE A 97 14.05 4.85 -7.69
C ILE A 97 15.17 3.82 -7.91
N GLY A 98 15.89 3.44 -6.85
CA GLY A 98 16.95 2.43 -6.91
C GLY A 98 16.41 1.07 -7.36
N LEU A 99 15.26 0.65 -6.86
CA LEU A 99 14.62 -0.60 -7.29
C LEU A 99 14.21 -0.56 -8.77
N PHE A 100 13.66 0.57 -9.24
CA PHE A 100 13.29 0.75 -10.64
C PHE A 100 14.49 0.69 -11.58
N PHE A 101 15.57 1.41 -11.25
CA PHE A 101 16.81 1.38 -12.02
C PHE A 101 17.49 0.01 -11.98
N THR A 102 17.40 -0.70 -10.86
CA THR A 102 17.93 -2.07 -10.76
C THR A 102 17.19 -3.00 -11.71
N PHE A 103 15.86 -2.93 -11.75
CA PHE A 103 15.06 -3.73 -12.67
C PHE A 103 15.37 -3.41 -14.13
N PHE A 104 15.46 -2.12 -14.47
CA PHE A 104 15.83 -1.68 -15.82
C PHE A 104 17.26 -2.10 -16.17
N GLY A 105 18.20 -1.99 -15.23
CA GLY A 105 19.59 -2.40 -15.40
C GLY A 105 19.74 -3.90 -15.63
N ILE A 106 18.97 -4.74 -14.92
CA ILE A 106 18.95 -6.19 -15.14
C ILE A 106 18.42 -6.51 -16.54
N ALA A 107 17.31 -5.91 -16.96
CA ALA A 107 16.76 -6.11 -18.29
C ALA A 107 17.73 -5.66 -19.39
N PHE A 108 18.37 -4.50 -19.21
CA PHE A 108 19.35 -3.97 -20.15
C PHE A 108 20.62 -4.82 -20.21
N ALA A 109 21.13 -5.29 -19.07
CA ALA A 109 22.28 -6.18 -19.01
C ALA A 109 22.01 -7.50 -19.75
N LEU A 110 20.84 -8.10 -19.52
CA LEU A 110 20.41 -9.31 -20.24
C LEU A 110 20.35 -9.07 -21.75
N PHE A 111 19.80 -7.94 -22.17
CA PHE A 111 19.75 -7.58 -23.60
C PHE A 111 21.16 -7.41 -24.20
N MET A 112 22.07 -6.73 -23.50
CA MET A 112 23.45 -6.56 -23.95
C MET A 112 24.24 -7.86 -24.00
N THR A 113 24.05 -8.77 -23.03
CA THR A 113 24.69 -10.09 -23.08
C THR A 113 24.24 -10.90 -24.29
N PHE A 114 22.95 -10.80 -24.68
CA PHE A 114 22.44 -11.46 -25.86
C PHE A 114 23.05 -10.92 -27.16
N ILE A 115 23.16 -9.59 -27.28
CA ILE A 115 23.82 -8.94 -28.43
C ILE A 115 25.29 -9.33 -28.49
N SER A 116 26.02 -9.23 -27.38
CA SER A 116 27.44 -9.55 -27.32
C SER A 116 27.71 -11.00 -27.72
N LEU A 117 26.88 -11.94 -27.27
CA LEU A 117 27.04 -13.35 -27.60
C LEU A 117 26.66 -13.67 -29.05
N SER A 118 25.68 -12.95 -29.62
CA SER A 118 25.33 -13.07 -31.04
C SER A 118 26.44 -12.54 -31.95
N ILE A 119 27.05 -11.41 -31.59
CA ILE A 119 28.21 -10.88 -32.31
C ILE A 119 29.43 -11.81 -32.11
N GLY A 120 29.62 -12.32 -30.90
CA GLY A 120 30.68 -13.27 -30.56
C GLY A 120 30.62 -14.56 -31.39
N SER A 121 29.42 -15.12 -31.59
CA SER A 121 29.27 -16.32 -32.43
C SER A 121 29.55 -16.03 -33.90
N LEU A 122 29.10 -14.88 -34.43
CA LEU A 122 29.34 -14.50 -35.82
C LEU A 122 30.82 -14.19 -36.09
N THR A 123 31.48 -13.50 -35.17
CA THR A 123 32.91 -13.19 -35.26
C THR A 123 33.77 -14.43 -35.11
N ALA A 124 33.41 -15.37 -34.22
CA ALA A 124 34.07 -16.67 -34.13
C ALA A 124 33.95 -17.44 -35.46
N LEU A 125 32.77 -17.45 -36.09
CA LEU A 125 32.58 -18.10 -37.38
C LEU A 125 33.42 -17.45 -38.47
N ALA A 126 33.34 -16.12 -38.61
CA ALA A 126 34.15 -15.38 -39.58
C ALA A 126 35.65 -15.59 -39.37
N GLY A 127 36.12 -15.56 -38.12
CA GLY A 127 37.52 -15.80 -37.78
C GLY A 127 37.98 -17.20 -38.18
N THR A 128 37.14 -18.21 -37.99
CA THR A 128 37.46 -19.58 -38.40
C THR A 128 37.55 -19.73 -39.92
N VAL A 129 36.64 -19.09 -40.67
CA VAL A 129 36.67 -19.10 -42.14
C VAL A 129 37.93 -18.41 -42.67
N VAL A 130 38.27 -17.23 -42.13
CA VAL A 130 39.47 -16.49 -42.53
C VAL A 130 40.74 -17.29 -42.22
N SER A 131 40.83 -17.87 -41.03
CA SER A 131 42.00 -18.66 -40.62
C SER A 131 42.17 -19.91 -41.48
N VAL A 132 41.07 -20.58 -41.84
CA VAL A 132 41.08 -21.73 -42.74
C VAL A 132 41.51 -21.33 -44.16
N ALA A 133 41.00 -20.22 -44.68
CA ALA A 133 41.37 -19.72 -46.00
C ALA A 133 42.87 -19.36 -46.08
N ASP A 134 43.41 -18.72 -45.06
CA ASP A 134 44.84 -18.37 -44.98
C ASP A 134 45.73 -19.62 -44.99
N LEU A 135 45.34 -20.65 -44.23
CA LEU A 135 46.05 -21.92 -44.15
C LEU A 135 46.03 -22.70 -45.48
N ILE A 136 44.94 -22.58 -46.26
CA ILE A 136 44.84 -23.15 -47.62
C ILE A 136 45.79 -22.43 -48.57
N ILE A 137 45.81 -21.09 -48.55
CA ILE A 137 46.62 -20.27 -49.47
C ILE A 137 48.12 -20.47 -49.22
N THR A 138 48.52 -20.61 -47.96
CA THR A 138 49.92 -20.82 -47.55
C THR A 138 50.41 -22.25 -47.73
N GLY A 139 49.55 -23.16 -48.21
CA GLY A 139 49.90 -24.56 -48.44
C GLY A 139 50.07 -25.37 -47.15
N GLY A 140 49.34 -25.01 -46.10
CA GLY A 140 49.41 -25.69 -44.81
C GLY A 140 48.88 -27.12 -44.84
N ASP A 141 49.19 -27.87 -43.78
CA ASP A 141 48.87 -29.30 -43.67
C ASP A 141 47.34 -29.55 -43.71
N PRO A 142 46.85 -30.47 -44.55
CA PRO A 142 45.41 -30.79 -44.65
C PRO A 142 44.78 -31.23 -43.33
N GLY A 143 45.53 -31.90 -42.45
CA GLY A 143 45.08 -32.30 -41.12
C GLY A 143 44.81 -31.10 -40.21
N LEU A 144 45.66 -30.07 -40.25
CA LEU A 144 45.45 -28.83 -39.51
C LEU A 144 44.22 -28.05 -40.00
N ILE A 145 43.98 -28.05 -41.30
CA ILE A 145 42.81 -27.38 -41.90
C ILE A 145 41.50 -28.03 -41.42
N ILE A 146 41.42 -29.35 -41.44
CA ILE A 146 40.24 -30.11 -40.98
C ILE A 146 40.03 -29.92 -39.48
N LEU A 147 41.12 -29.95 -38.69
CA LEU A 147 41.06 -29.74 -37.25
C LEU A 147 40.56 -28.33 -36.90
N LEU A 148 41.06 -27.30 -37.59
CA LEU A 148 40.65 -25.91 -37.35
C LEU A 148 39.18 -25.67 -37.73
N LEU A 149 38.71 -26.26 -38.83
CA LEU A 149 37.29 -26.29 -39.20
C LEU A 149 36.44 -26.94 -38.12
N GLY A 150 36.86 -28.09 -37.59
CA GLY A 150 36.18 -28.80 -36.53
C GLY A 150 36.07 -27.98 -35.24
N ILE A 151 37.17 -27.35 -34.82
CA ILE A 151 37.20 -26.47 -33.64
C ILE A 151 36.30 -25.24 -33.88
N GLY A 152 36.35 -24.66 -35.07
CA GLY A 152 35.53 -23.49 -35.40
C GLY A 152 34.03 -23.77 -35.37
N LEU A 153 33.60 -24.88 -35.98
CA LEU A 153 32.19 -25.30 -35.98
C LEU A 153 31.70 -25.65 -34.56
N THR A 154 32.51 -26.37 -33.79
CA THR A 154 32.14 -26.76 -32.43
C THR A 154 32.09 -25.55 -31.50
N ALA A 155 33.04 -24.62 -31.59
CA ALA A 155 33.04 -23.40 -30.79
C ALA A 155 31.85 -22.49 -31.11
N THR A 156 31.54 -22.26 -32.40
CA THR A 156 30.40 -21.43 -32.81
C THR A 156 29.07 -22.07 -32.44
N GLY A 157 28.93 -23.39 -32.62
CA GLY A 157 27.77 -24.16 -32.19
C GLY A 157 27.56 -24.11 -30.67
N LEU A 158 28.62 -24.23 -29.89
CA LEU A 158 28.56 -24.16 -28.43
C LEU A 158 28.16 -22.76 -27.94
N LEU A 159 28.70 -21.70 -28.55
CA LEU A 159 28.32 -20.32 -28.26
C LEU A 159 26.84 -20.04 -28.59
N GLY A 160 26.36 -20.58 -29.71
CA GLY A 160 24.94 -20.48 -30.10
C GLY A 160 24.00 -21.19 -29.12
N LEU A 161 24.36 -22.40 -28.69
CA LEU A 161 23.62 -23.14 -27.66
C LEU A 161 23.61 -22.39 -26.33
N LEU A 162 24.76 -21.85 -25.91
CA LEU A 162 24.87 -21.05 -24.69
C LEU A 162 23.96 -19.81 -24.76
N ALA A 163 23.89 -19.15 -25.93
CA ALA A 163 23.02 -18.01 -26.15
C ALA A 163 21.54 -18.36 -25.99
N TYR A 164 21.13 -19.50 -26.57
CA TYR A 164 19.76 -19.98 -26.43
C TYR A 164 19.40 -20.30 -24.98
N TYR A 165 20.29 -20.99 -24.24
CA TYR A 165 20.06 -21.29 -22.83
C TYR A 165 20.00 -20.04 -21.95
N LEU A 166 20.88 -19.05 -22.20
CA LEU A 166 20.85 -17.78 -21.50
C LEU A 166 19.57 -17.00 -21.77
N TYR A 167 19.10 -16.98 -23.02
CA TYR A 167 17.82 -16.37 -23.38
C TYR A 167 16.64 -17.07 -22.68
N LYS A 168 16.63 -18.40 -22.67
CA LYS A 168 15.58 -19.17 -21.97
C LYS A 168 15.60 -18.86 -20.48
N LEU A 169 16.78 -18.83 -19.87
CA LEU A 169 16.96 -18.51 -18.45
C LEU A 169 16.51 -17.07 -18.14
N SER A 170 16.85 -16.11 -18.99
CA SER A 170 16.44 -14.71 -18.81
C SER A 170 14.93 -14.54 -18.80
N VAL A 171 14.22 -15.22 -19.71
CA VAL A 171 12.75 -15.21 -19.74
C VAL A 171 12.15 -15.85 -18.49
N ILE A 172 12.72 -16.95 -17.99
CA ILE A 172 12.27 -17.60 -16.75
C ILE A 172 12.44 -16.67 -15.55
N ILE A 173 13.59 -15.99 -15.44
CA ILE A 173 13.88 -15.06 -14.35
C ILE A 173 12.91 -13.88 -14.40
N LEU A 174 12.72 -13.25 -15.56
CA LEU A 174 11.79 -12.14 -15.73
C LEU A 174 10.35 -12.53 -15.36
N ASN A 175 9.87 -13.68 -15.85
CA ASN A 175 8.53 -14.17 -15.51
C ASN A 175 8.39 -14.52 -14.02
N SER A 176 9.44 -15.04 -13.39
CA SER A 176 9.43 -15.35 -11.95
C SER A 176 9.33 -14.07 -11.13
N ILE A 177 10.06 -13.02 -11.49
CA ILE A 177 9.98 -11.72 -10.83
C ILE A 177 8.57 -11.13 -10.99
N ILE A 178 8.01 -11.13 -12.20
CA ILE A 178 6.65 -10.62 -12.46
C ILE A 178 5.59 -11.41 -11.65
N LYS A 179 5.73 -12.74 -11.55
CA LYS A 179 4.83 -13.58 -10.74
C LYS A 179 4.93 -13.27 -9.25
N LEU A 180 6.14 -13.06 -8.72
CA LEU A 180 6.33 -12.69 -7.32
C LEU A 180 5.66 -11.35 -7.01
N PHE A 181 5.83 -10.36 -7.89
CA PHE A 181 5.19 -9.05 -7.73
C PHE A 181 3.66 -9.12 -7.83
N SER A 182 3.12 -9.80 -8.85
CA SER A 182 1.66 -9.94 -9.00
C SER A 182 1.03 -10.75 -7.87
N GLY A 183 1.74 -11.75 -7.34
CA GLY A 183 1.34 -12.52 -6.15
C GLY A 183 1.29 -11.65 -4.88
N LEU A 184 2.28 -10.78 -4.68
CA LEU A 184 2.31 -9.85 -3.53
C LEU A 184 1.17 -8.83 -3.58
N ILE A 185 0.86 -8.30 -4.76
CA ILE A 185 -0.25 -7.35 -4.95
C ILE A 185 -1.58 -8.05 -4.67
N LYS A 186 -1.84 -9.22 -5.27
CA LYS A 186 -3.09 -9.98 -5.09
C LYS A 186 -3.32 -10.40 -3.64
N LYS A 187 -2.26 -10.76 -2.90
CA LYS A 187 -2.34 -11.17 -1.49
C LYS A 187 -2.69 -10.01 -0.55
N ARG A 188 -2.31 -8.76 -0.88
CA ARG A 188 -2.76 -7.58 -0.12
C ARG A 188 -4.23 -7.27 -0.37
N THR A 189 -4.68 -7.29 -1.62
CA THR A 189 -6.09 -6.98 -1.97
C THR A 189 -7.08 -7.94 -1.32
N ASN A 190 -6.79 -9.26 -1.31
CA ASN A 190 -7.66 -10.23 -0.62
C ASN A 190 -7.68 -10.08 0.91
N LYS A 191 -6.59 -9.60 1.51
CA LYS A 191 -6.50 -9.41 2.97
C LYS A 191 -7.29 -8.17 3.44
N GLU A 192 -7.43 -7.15 2.61
CA GLU A 192 -8.26 -5.98 2.94
C GLU A 192 -9.76 -6.30 2.79
N MET A 193 -10.13 -7.10 1.78
CA MET A 193 -11.53 -7.48 1.54
C MET A 193 -12.11 -8.41 2.61
N SER A 194 -11.27 -9.23 3.29
CA SER A 194 -11.72 -10.09 4.39
C SER A 194 -11.80 -9.38 5.75
N ARG A 195 -11.35 -8.13 5.85
CA ARG A 195 -11.46 -7.31 7.08
C ARG A 195 -12.65 -6.35 7.04
N SER A 196 -13.28 -6.19 5.88
CA SER A 196 -14.45 -5.34 5.65
C SER A 196 -15.77 -6.11 5.63
N VAL A 197 -15.75 -7.42 5.91
CA VAL A 197 -16.90 -8.32 6.07
C VAL A 197 -16.84 -8.89 7.48
#